data_AF-A0A5C8IF03-F1
#
_entry.id   AF-A0A5C8IF03-F1
#
_cell.length_a   1.000
_cell.length_b   1.000
_cell.length_c   1.000
_cell.angle_alpha   90.00
_cell.angle_beta   90.00
_cell.angle_gamma   90.00
#
_symmetry.space_group_name_H-M   'P 1'
#
loop_
_entity.id
_entity.type
_entity.pdbx_description
1 polymer ?
#
loop_
_entity_poly.entity_id
_entity_poly.type
_entity_poly.pdbx_seq_one_letter_code
_entity_poly.pdbx_strand_id
1 'polypeptide(L)'
;MRDLVATLMWNVPEFQPRAGVLPPNPDGLVESAEFDVLPGIRVVLFPHASEWRALIVQFGPTGQATATVEHQLRAGNDEEAPRWAMQVFRDVLASVVAGGPESPVPQERLTKVTGLIDRV
;
A
#
# COMPACT_ATOMS: atom_id res chain seq x y z
N MET A 1 -11.97 17.73 -5.17
CA MET A 1 -11.22 16.73 -4.38
C MET A 1 -11.23 15.47 -5.22
N ARG A 2 -10.10 15.10 -5.81
CA ARG A 2 -10.02 13.87 -6.61
C ARG A 2 -9.97 12.71 -5.61
N ASP A 3 -10.63 11.62 -5.97
CA ASP A 3 -10.67 10.42 -5.16
C ASP A 3 -9.27 9.75 -5.17
N LEU A 4 -8.71 9.52 -3.98
CA LEU A 4 -7.44 8.82 -3.78
C LEU A 4 -7.46 7.46 -4.48
N VAL A 5 -8.58 6.74 -4.35
CA VAL A 5 -8.75 5.40 -4.91
C VAL A 5 -8.65 5.47 -6.43
N ALA A 6 -9.44 6.34 -7.06
CA ALA A 6 -9.36 6.57 -8.50
C ALA A 6 -7.95 7.00 -8.96
N THR A 7 -7.30 7.90 -8.20
CA THR A 7 -5.95 8.39 -8.52
C THR A 7 -4.93 7.24 -8.51
N LEU A 8 -4.96 6.39 -7.49
CA LEU A 8 -4.03 5.27 -7.40
C LEU A 8 -4.35 4.15 -8.39
N MET A 9 -5.64 3.90 -8.66
CA MET A 9 -6.07 2.92 -9.67
C MET A 9 -5.55 3.27 -11.06
N TRP A 10 -5.51 4.56 -11.40
CA TRP A 10 -5.01 5.03 -12.68
C TRP A 10 -3.48 5.00 -12.78
N ASN A 11 -2.79 5.41 -11.71
CA ASN A 11 -1.35 5.66 -11.75
C ASN A 11 -0.48 4.49 -11.31
N VAL A 12 -1.05 3.48 -10.64
CA VAL A 12 -0.30 2.31 -10.13
C VAL A 12 -0.96 0.98 -10.55
N PRO A 13 -1.27 0.78 -11.85
CA PRO A 13 -2.00 -0.41 -12.31
C PRO A 13 -1.22 -1.72 -12.14
N GLU A 14 0.11 -1.65 -12.03
CA GLU A 14 0.99 -2.83 -11.95
C GLU A 14 0.78 -3.67 -10.69
N PHE A 15 0.19 -3.08 -9.66
CA PHE A 15 -0.13 -3.73 -8.39
C PHE A 15 -1.61 -4.14 -8.29
N GLN A 16 -2.35 -4.02 -9.39
CA GLN A 16 -3.77 -4.38 -9.49
C GLN A 16 -4.60 -3.87 -8.30
N PRO A 17 -4.62 -2.54 -8.08
CA PRO A 17 -5.39 -1.94 -6.99
C PRO A 17 -6.84 -2.40 -7.02
N ARG A 18 -7.39 -2.63 -5.83
CA ARG A 18 -8.82 -2.84 -5.64
C ARG A 18 -9.38 -1.72 -4.78
N ALA A 19 -10.56 -1.25 -5.11
CA ALA A 19 -11.34 -0.43 -4.19
C ALA A 19 -11.80 -1.33 -3.02
N GLY A 20 -11.51 -0.88 -1.80
CA GLY A 20 -11.94 -1.49 -0.56
C GLY A 20 -12.95 -0.62 0.17
N VAL A 21 -13.76 -1.24 1.03
CA VAL A 21 -14.65 -0.52 1.95
C VAL A 21 -14.10 -0.68 3.35
N LEU A 22 -13.81 0.44 4.00
CA LEU A 22 -13.37 0.43 5.38
C LEU A 22 -14.55 0.15 6.32
N PRO A 23 -14.35 -0.61 7.41
CA PRO A 23 -15.37 -0.79 8.41
C PRO A 23 -15.74 0.57 9.05
N PRO A 24 -16.94 0.69 9.66
CA PRO A 24 -17.31 1.91 10.38
C PRO A 24 -16.23 2.32 11.37
N ASN A 25 -15.74 3.55 11.23
CA ASN A 25 -14.67 4.10 12.03
C ASN A 25 -15.02 5.54 12.47
N PRO A 26 -14.44 6.04 13.59
CA PRO A 26 -14.74 7.36 14.12
C PRO A 26 -14.45 8.51 13.13
N ASP A 27 -13.57 8.26 12.17
CA ASP A 27 -13.13 9.23 11.16
C ASP A 27 -14.08 9.29 9.95
N GLY A 28 -15.12 8.43 9.91
CA GLY A 28 -16.11 8.40 8.83
C GLY A 28 -15.55 7.95 7.48
N LEU A 29 -14.41 7.27 7.47
CA LEU A 29 -13.76 6.82 6.24
C LEU A 29 -14.52 5.65 5.62
N VAL A 30 -14.79 5.75 4.32
CA VAL A 30 -15.62 4.77 3.60
C VAL A 30 -14.80 3.95 2.62
N GLU A 31 -13.88 4.59 1.90
CA GLU A 31 -13.17 3.98 0.77
C GLU A 31 -11.67 3.89 1.02
N SER A 32 -11.07 2.83 0.49
CA SER A 32 -9.63 2.61 0.48
C SER A 32 -9.16 2.02 -0.85
N ALA A 33 -7.88 2.18 -1.15
CA ALA A 33 -7.20 1.47 -2.21
C ALA A 33 -6.37 0.34 -1.60
N GLU A 34 -6.65 -0.89 -2.01
CA GLU A 34 -6.02 -2.10 -1.50
C GLU A 34 -5.06 -2.71 -2.51
N PHE A 35 -3.86 -3.06 -2.06
CA PHE A 35 -2.78 -3.61 -2.88
C PHE A 35 -2.22 -4.88 -2.25
N ASP A 36 -2.33 -6.01 -2.94
CA ASP A 36 -1.63 -7.23 -2.53
C ASP A 36 -0.16 -7.15 -2.99
N VAL A 37 0.67 -6.55 -2.13
CA VAL A 37 2.11 -6.31 -2.42
C VAL A 37 2.88 -7.63 -2.48
N LEU A 38 2.57 -8.54 -1.56
CA LEU A 38 3.07 -9.92 -1.51
C LEU A 38 1.96 -10.88 -1.08
N PRO A 39 2.08 -12.20 -1.35
CA PRO A 39 1.18 -13.19 -0.77
C PRO A 39 1.13 -13.05 0.76
N GLY A 40 -0.07 -12.84 1.30
CA GLY A 40 -0.28 -12.64 2.74
C GLY A 40 0.06 -11.24 3.26
N ILE A 41 0.45 -10.28 2.41
CA ILE A 41 0.69 -8.88 2.82
C ILE A 41 -0.06 -7.94 1.90
N ARG A 42 -0.99 -7.20 2.48
CA ARG A 42 -1.77 -6.15 1.81
C ARG A 42 -1.39 -4.79 2.36
N VAL A 43 -1.30 -3.82 1.47
CA VAL A 43 -1.27 -2.41 1.84
C VAL A 43 -2.63 -1.80 1.56
N VAL A 44 -3.18 -1.11 2.55
CA VAL A 44 -4.46 -0.39 2.48
C VAL A 44 -4.17 1.09 2.60
N LEU A 45 -4.45 1.84 1.53
CA LEU A 45 -4.22 3.28 1.43
C LEU A 45 -5.56 4.01 1.53
N PHE A 46 -5.66 5.03 2.36
CA PHE A 46 -6.92 5.73 2.60
C PHE A 46 -6.69 7.20 2.98
N PRO A 47 -7.65 8.09 2.66
CA PRO A 47 -7.61 9.46 3.13
C PRO A 47 -7.91 9.52 4.63
N HIS A 48 -7.29 10.46 5.36
CA HIS A 48 -7.59 10.76 6.76
C HIS A 48 -7.33 12.24 7.05
N ALA A 49 -8.40 12.99 7.35
CA ALA A 49 -8.34 14.44 7.49
C ALA A 49 -7.69 15.12 6.27
N SER A 50 -6.52 15.74 6.42
CA SER A 50 -5.77 16.43 5.36
C SER A 50 -4.60 15.63 4.80
N GLU A 51 -4.45 14.37 5.21
CA GLU A 51 -3.34 13.51 4.80
C GLU A 51 -3.83 12.13 4.35
N TRP A 52 -2.95 11.42 3.67
CA TRP A 52 -3.19 10.04 3.25
C TRP A 52 -2.32 9.09 4.04
N ARG A 53 -2.95 8.00 4.47
CA ARG A 53 -2.38 7.04 5.42
C ARG A 53 -2.34 5.66 4.80
N ALA A 54 -1.41 4.86 5.30
CA ALA A 54 -1.18 3.51 4.83
C ALA A 54 -1.17 2.54 6.03
N LEU A 55 -1.99 1.50 5.92
CA LEU A 55 -1.98 0.35 6.82
C LEU A 55 -1.39 -0.85 6.08
N ILE A 56 -0.50 -1.57 6.74
CA ILE A 56 0.07 -2.83 6.28
C ILE A 56 -0.66 -3.93 7.06
N VAL A 57 -1.39 -4.77 6.34
CA VAL A 57 -2.15 -5.88 6.90
C VAL A 57 -1.47 -7.18 6.49
N GLN A 58 -1.08 -7.97 7.48
CA GLN A 58 -0.56 -9.32 7.29
C GLN A 58 -1.69 -10.32 7.51
N PHE A 59 -1.79 -11.28 6.61
CA PHE A 59 -2.78 -12.35 6.66
C PHE A 59 -2.12 -13.69 6.90
N GLY A 60 -2.76 -14.49 7.76
CA GLY A 60 -2.38 -15.88 7.98
C GLY A 60 -2.81 -16.80 6.82
N PRO A 61 -2.41 -18.08 6.84
CA PRO A 61 -2.72 -19.04 5.77
C PRO A 61 -4.22 -19.25 5.53
N THR A 62 -5.06 -19.01 6.54
CA THR A 62 -6.52 -19.14 6.45
C THR A 62 -7.23 -17.82 6.10
N GLY A 63 -6.47 -16.78 5.74
CA GLY A 63 -7.00 -15.50 5.24
C GLY A 63 -7.46 -14.50 6.31
N GLN A 64 -7.28 -14.81 7.59
CA GLN A 64 -7.50 -13.90 8.72
C GLN A 64 -6.33 -12.93 8.87
N ALA A 65 -6.62 -11.68 9.24
CA ALA A 65 -5.57 -10.72 9.59
C ALA A 65 -4.87 -11.17 10.88
N THR A 66 -3.54 -11.27 10.84
CA THR A 66 -2.69 -11.67 11.97
C THR A 66 -1.95 -10.49 12.57
N ALA A 67 -1.66 -9.46 11.77
CA ALA A 67 -1.07 -8.22 12.23
C ALA A 67 -1.51 -7.05 11.35
N THR A 68 -1.66 -5.89 11.97
CA THR A 68 -1.91 -4.62 11.28
C THR A 68 -0.96 -3.59 11.83
N VAL A 69 -0.19 -2.96 10.95
CA VAL A 69 0.79 -1.94 11.30
C VAL A 69 0.55 -0.71 10.46
N GLU A 70 0.56 0.45 11.10
CA GLU A 70 0.49 1.70 10.39
C GLU A 70 1.87 2.15 9.91
N HIS A 71 1.98 2.42 8.61
CA HIS A 71 3.19 2.96 8.02
C HIS A 71 3.33 4.45 8.40
N GLN A 72 4.54 4.93 8.67
CA GLN A 72 4.73 6.32 9.15
C GLN A 72 4.68 7.36 8.02
N LEU A 73 4.99 6.96 6.79
CA LEU A 73 4.98 7.88 5.64
C LEU A 73 3.54 8.31 5.30
N ARG A 74 3.38 9.60 4.98
CA ARG A 74 2.12 10.24 4.59
C ARG A 74 2.27 10.95 3.24
N ALA A 75 1.15 11.17 2.56
CA ALA A 75 1.06 12.10 1.44
C ALA A 75 0.04 13.19 1.76
N GLY A 76 0.34 14.43 1.35
CA GLY A 76 -0.54 15.58 1.60
C GLY A 76 -1.49 15.93 0.46
N ASN A 77 -1.28 15.35 -0.73
CA ASN A 77 -2.04 15.71 -1.93
C ASN A 77 -2.00 14.62 -3.02
N ASP A 78 -2.87 14.80 -4.02
CA ASP A 78 -3.08 13.87 -5.14
C ASP A 78 -1.90 13.70 -6.09
N GLU A 79 -1.07 14.73 -6.22
CA GLU A 79 0.11 14.68 -7.10
C GLU A 79 1.17 13.76 -6.51
N GLU A 80 1.28 13.72 -5.18
CA GLU A 80 2.21 12.88 -4.45
C GLU A 80 1.73 11.43 -4.25
N ALA A 81 0.42 11.13 -4.41
CA ALA A 81 -0.16 9.80 -4.17
C ALA A 81 0.66 8.65 -4.75
N PRO A 82 0.96 8.67 -6.07
CA PRO A 82 1.51 7.48 -6.71
C PRO A 82 2.93 7.22 -6.22
N ARG A 83 3.72 8.29 -6.10
CA ARG A 83 5.09 8.22 -5.58
C ARG A 83 5.11 7.76 -4.13
N TRP A 84 4.24 8.31 -3.29
CA TRP A 84 4.08 7.91 -1.89
C TRP A 84 3.67 6.44 -1.75
N ALA A 85 2.65 5.99 -2.49
CA ALA A 85 2.19 4.60 -2.47
C ALA A 85 3.33 3.62 -2.82
N MET A 86 4.10 3.93 -3.88
CA MET A 86 5.25 3.12 -4.26
C MET A 86 6.35 3.11 -3.20
N GLN A 87 6.59 4.22 -2.50
CA GLN A 87 7.54 4.26 -1.39
C GLN A 87 7.09 3.35 -0.23
N VAL A 88 5.79 3.36 0.11
CA VAL A 88 5.23 2.42 1.09
C VAL A 88 5.46 0.97 0.65
N PHE A 89 5.21 0.64 -0.63
CA PHE A 89 5.42 -0.72 -1.13
C PHE A 89 6.89 -1.12 -1.08
N ARG A 90 7.80 -0.21 -1.44
CA ARG A 90 9.25 -0.43 -1.38
C ARG A 90 9.68 -0.75 0.05
N ASP A 91 9.20 0.02 1.02
CA ASP A 91 9.60 -0.13 2.43
C ASP A 91 9.07 -1.46 3.01
N VAL A 92 7.85 -1.87 2.65
CA VAL A 92 7.30 -3.20 2.97
C VAL A 92 8.18 -4.31 2.38
N LEU A 93 8.50 -4.22 1.08
CA LEU A 93 9.31 -5.23 0.40
C LEU A 93 10.73 -5.31 0.97
N ALA A 94 11.37 -4.17 1.25
CA ALA A 94 12.68 -4.10 1.86
C ALA A 94 12.70 -4.71 3.27
N SER A 95 11.66 -4.44 4.07
CA SER A 95 11.51 -5.05 5.40
C SER A 95 11.41 -6.57 5.33
N VAL A 96 10.63 -7.11 4.38
CA VAL A 96 10.51 -8.56 4.17
C VAL A 96 11.82 -9.18 3.71
N VAL A 97 12.52 -8.54 2.76
CA VAL A 97 13.84 -9.00 2.30
C VAL A 97 14.86 -9.01 3.43
N ALA A 98 14.84 -8.02 4.33
CA ALA A 98 15.77 -7.93 5.45
C ALA A 98 15.47 -8.93 6.60
N GLY A 99 14.22 -9.34 6.78
CA GLY A 99 13.77 -10.14 7.93
C GLY A 99 13.40 -11.59 7.63
N GLY A 100 13.37 -12.01 6.36
CA GLY A 100 12.90 -13.32 5.93
C GLY A 100 13.98 -14.22 5.33
N PRO A 101 13.66 -15.50 5.04
CA PRO A 101 14.51 -16.36 4.23
C PRO A 101 14.66 -15.79 2.82
N GLU A 102 15.82 -15.98 2.19
CA GLU A 102 16.09 -15.53 0.81
C GLU A 102 15.03 -16.11 -0.14
N SER A 103 14.08 -15.27 -0.54
CA SER A 103 13.07 -15.59 -1.54
C SER A 103 13.25 -14.62 -2.71
N PRO A 104 13.29 -15.12 -3.96
CA PRO A 104 13.52 -14.27 -5.13
C PRO A 104 12.35 -13.29 -5.37
N VAL A 105 11.12 -13.68 -4.99
CA VAL A 105 9.91 -12.91 -5.32
C VAL A 105 9.87 -11.53 -4.65
N PRO A 106 10.11 -11.38 -3.32
CA PRO A 106 10.24 -10.07 -2.69
C PRO A 106 11.32 -9.19 -3.33
N GLN A 107 12.46 -9.77 -3.70
CA GLN A 107 13.59 -9.03 -4.26
C GLN A 107 13.32 -8.54 -5.69
N GLU A 108 12.76 -9.39 -6.56
CA GLU A 108 12.31 -9.00 -7.90
C GLU A 108 11.29 -7.87 -7.86
N ARG A 109 10.32 -7.96 -6.95
CA ARG A 109 9.30 -6.91 -6.74
C ARG A 109 9.93 -5.62 -6.22
N LEU A 110 10.89 -5.71 -5.30
CA LEU A 110 11.60 -4.54 -4.78
C LEU A 110 12.35 -3.79 -5.89
N THR A 111 13.07 -4.53 -6.75
CA THR A 111 13.75 -3.94 -7.92
C THR A 111 12.75 -3.26 -8.86
N LYS A 112 11.61 -3.90 -9.14
CA LYS A 112 10.56 -3.32 -9.98
C LYS A 112 10.01 -2.02 -9.38
N VAL A 113 9.61 -2.02 -8.10
CA VAL A 113 9.08 -0.82 -7.43
C VAL A 113 10.10 0.32 -7.45
N THR A 114 11.37 0.01 -7.16
CA THR A 114 12.43 1.01 -7.11
C THR A 114 12.58 1.70 -8.47
N GLY A 115 12.60 0.93 -9.57
CA GLY A 115 12.69 1.51 -10.91
C GLY A 115 11.43 2.28 -11.37
N LEU A 116 10.26 2.05 -10.75
CA LEU A 116 9.05 2.84 -11.02
C LEU A 116 9.08 4.17 -10.27
N ILE A 117 9.57 4.20 -9.02
CA ILE A 117 9.71 5.44 -8.24
C ILE A 117 10.59 6.46 -8.98
N ASP A 118 11.65 6.02 -9.67
CA ASP A 118 12.53 6.94 -10.41
C ASP A 118 11.88 7.56 -11.66
N ARG A 119 10.70 7.08 -12.07
CA ARG A 119 10.00 7.51 -13.30
C ARG A 119 8.78 8.39 -13.04
N VAL A 120 8.39 8.56 -11.78
CA VAL A 120 7.20 9.29 -11.33
C VAL A 120 7.59 10.54 -10.56
#